data_AF-A0A6J4QYW9-F1
#
_entry.id   AF-A0A6J4QYW9-F1
#
_cell.length_a   1.000
_cell.length_b   1.000
_cell.length_c   1.000
_cell.angle_alpha   90.00
_cell.angle_beta   90.00
_cell.angle_gamma   90.00
#
_symmetry.space_group_name_H-M   'P 1'
#
loop_
_entity.id
_entity.type
_entity.pdbx_description
1 polymer ?
#
loop_
_entity_poly.entity_id
_entity_poly.type
_entity_poly.pdbx_seq_one_letter_code
_entity_poly.pdbx_strand_id
1 'polypeptide(L)'
;MQHGYLGRRRECEESLRRLQTDVIDLYQIYWPDEEMEGGWQAMAELKEEGKVRHIGISNFDVSQMKRAQAIVPIDSLQPPYNMLDRGIEDEILPYCRESRT
;
A
#
# COMPACT_ATOMS: atom_id res chain seq x y z
N MET A 1 -1.77 7.03 -14.00
CA MET A 1 -1.31 5.79 -14.67
C MET A 1 -1.90 4.67 -13.83
N GLN A 2 -2.97 4.01 -14.32
CA GLN A 2 -3.63 2.91 -13.60
C GLN A 2 -2.70 1.71 -13.61
N HIS A 3 -2.46 1.11 -12.44
CA HIS A 3 -1.60 -0.05 -12.33
C HIS A 3 -2.30 -1.12 -11.50
N GLY A 4 -3.17 -1.88 -12.17
CA GLY A 4 -3.67 -3.14 -11.65
C GLY A 4 -2.57 -4.20 -11.48
N TYR A 5 -2.98 -5.45 -11.32
CA TYR A 5 -2.14 -6.57 -10.93
C TYR A 5 -0.79 -6.68 -11.69
N LEU A 6 -0.82 -6.73 -13.02
CA LEU A 6 0.39 -6.87 -13.84
C LEU A 6 1.30 -5.63 -13.78
N GLY A 7 0.69 -4.46 -13.57
CA GLY A 7 1.40 -3.20 -13.37
C GLY A 7 2.30 -3.27 -12.15
N ARG A 8 1.73 -3.64 -10.99
CA ARG A 8 2.45 -3.67 -9.71
C ARG A 8 3.61 -4.65 -9.69
N ARG A 9 3.43 -5.84 -10.28
CA ARG A 9 4.51 -6.82 -10.40
C ARG A 9 5.69 -6.26 -11.19
N ARG A 10 5.43 -5.72 -12.38
CA ARG A 10 6.47 -5.12 -13.22
C ARG A 10 7.21 -3.99 -12.50
N GLU A 11 6.48 -3.08 -11.86
CA GLU A 11 7.07 -1.96 -11.11
C GLU A 11 7.97 -2.43 -9.96
N CYS A 12 7.57 -3.50 -9.26
CA CYS A 12 8.36 -4.08 -8.18
C CYS A 12 9.67 -4.68 -8.71
N GLU A 13 9.64 -5.48 -9.78
CA GLU A 13 10.86 -6.04 -10.39
C GLU A 13 11.82 -4.94 -10.84
N GLU A 14 11.28 -3.90 -11.47
CA GLU A 14 12.11 -2.78 -11.90
C GLU A 14 12.72 -2.02 -10.73
N SER A 15 12.00 -1.92 -9.61
CA SER A 15 12.47 -1.26 -8.40
C SER A 15 13.58 -2.06 -7.73
N LEU A 16 13.41 -3.38 -7.59
CA LEU A 16 14.45 -4.31 -7.14
C LEU A 16 15.72 -4.17 -7.98
N ARG A 17 15.58 -4.16 -9.31
CA ARG A 17 16.69 -3.97 -10.25
C ARG A 17 17.39 -2.62 -10.06
N ARG A 18 16.63 -1.52 -9.91
CA ARG A 18 17.19 -0.16 -9.70
C ARG A 18 17.90 -0.02 -8.36
N LEU A 19 17.36 -0.66 -7.32
CA LEU A 19 17.92 -0.64 -5.96
C LEU A 19 19.06 -1.65 -5.78
N GLN A 20 19.27 -2.56 -6.73
CA GLN A 20 20.29 -3.61 -6.67
C GLN A 20 20.16 -4.48 -5.42
N THR A 21 18.92 -4.84 -5.08
CA THR A 21 18.57 -5.72 -3.96
C THR A 21 17.56 -6.77 -4.42
N ASP A 22 17.59 -7.92 -3.76
CA ASP A 22 16.62 -9.00 -3.98
C ASP A 22 15.33 -8.81 -3.16
N VAL A 23 15.35 -7.92 -2.16
CA VAL A 23 14.22 -7.68 -1.25
C VAL A 23 14.06 -6.19 -0.94
N ILE A 24 12.81 -5.71 -0.94
CA ILE A 24 12.40 -4.39 -0.43
C ILE A 24 11.76 -4.56 0.96
N ASP A 25 12.19 -3.76 1.95
CA ASP A 25 11.61 -3.84 3.30
C ASP A 25 10.14 -3.39 3.34
N LEU A 26 9.83 -2.22 2.76
CA LEU A 26 8.47 -1.69 2.68
C LEU A 26 8.17 -1.22 1.25
N TYR A 27 7.16 -1.81 0.61
CA TYR A 27 6.70 -1.41 -0.71
C TYR A 27 5.26 -0.89 -0.64
N GLN A 28 4.99 0.27 -1.27
CA GLN A 28 3.73 0.98 -1.08
C GLN A 28 3.04 1.30 -2.40
N ILE A 29 1.70 1.14 -2.43
CA ILE A 29 0.87 1.73 -3.49
C ILE A 29 0.74 3.23 -3.20
N TYR A 30 1.29 4.06 -4.10
CA TYR A 30 1.38 5.50 -3.89
C TYR A 30 0.03 6.25 -3.99
N TRP A 31 -0.90 5.81 -4.84
CA TRP A 31 -2.26 6.35 -4.93
C TRP A 31 -3.26 5.23 -5.26
N PRO A 32 -4.49 5.29 -4.74
CA PRO A 32 -5.57 4.40 -5.13
C PRO A 32 -5.99 4.67 -6.58
N ASP A 33 -6.44 3.63 -7.25
CA ASP A 33 -7.07 3.69 -8.57
C ASP A 33 -8.22 2.67 -8.65
N GLU A 34 -8.90 2.61 -9.79
CA GLU A 34 -10.04 1.70 -10.00
C GLU A 34 -9.64 0.22 -9.94
N GLU A 35 -8.38 -0.11 -10.18
CA GLU A 35 -7.85 -1.48 -10.19
C GLU A 35 -7.13 -1.83 -8.88
N MET A 36 -7.34 -1.06 -7.80
CA MET A 36 -6.56 -1.17 -6.57
C MET A 36 -6.62 -2.56 -5.93
N GLU A 37 -7.73 -3.30 -6.00
CA GLU A 37 -7.81 -4.68 -5.48
C GLU A 37 -6.88 -5.62 -6.23
N GLY A 38 -6.85 -5.55 -7.57
CA GLY A 38 -5.93 -6.34 -8.37
C GLY A 38 -4.48 -5.95 -8.10
N GLY A 39 -4.21 -4.66 -7.94
CA GLY A 39 -2.91 -4.16 -7.52
C GLY A 39 -2.51 -4.68 -6.12
N TRP A 40 -3.42 -4.66 -5.16
CA TRP A 40 -3.17 -5.10 -3.79
C TRP A 40 -2.99 -6.62 -3.68
N GLN A 41 -3.72 -7.40 -4.50
CA GLN A 41 -3.48 -8.84 -4.67
C GLN A 41 -2.05 -9.12 -5.15
N ALA A 42 -1.55 -8.36 -6.13
CA ALA A 42 -0.16 -8.49 -6.57
C ALA A 42 0.84 -8.16 -5.44
N MET A 43 0.56 -7.15 -4.62
CA MET A 43 1.40 -6.80 -3.46
C MET A 43 1.45 -7.96 -2.44
N ALA A 44 0.31 -8.63 -2.20
CA ALA A 44 0.22 -9.80 -1.33
C ALA A 44 1.14 -10.93 -1.80
N GLU A 45 1.08 -11.27 -3.09
CA GLU A 45 1.92 -12.32 -3.66
C GLU A 45 3.41 -11.97 -3.67
N LEU A 46 3.76 -10.70 -3.95
CA LEU A 46 5.15 -10.23 -3.86
C LEU A 46 5.70 -10.36 -2.42
N LYS A 47 4.84 -10.20 -1.41
CA LYS A 47 5.18 -10.44 -0.01
C LYS A 47 5.36 -11.93 0.27
N GLU A 48 4.47 -12.79 -0.23
CA GLU A 48 4.59 -14.25 -0.12
C GLU A 48 5.85 -14.80 -0.81
N GLU A 49 6.23 -14.24 -1.97
CA GLU A 49 7.44 -14.57 -2.71
C GLU A 49 8.73 -14.09 -2.01
N GLY A 50 8.62 -13.28 -0.95
CA GLY A 50 9.76 -12.73 -0.22
C GLY A 50 10.46 -11.56 -0.92
N LYS A 51 9.90 -11.05 -2.03
CA LYS A 51 10.42 -9.87 -2.74
C LYS A 51 10.18 -8.58 -1.96
N VAL A 52 9.16 -8.59 -1.11
CA VAL A 52 8.80 -7.49 -0.23
C VAL A 52 8.55 -8.03 1.18
N ARG A 53 9.02 -7.34 2.23
CA ARG A 53 8.74 -7.77 3.62
C ARG A 53 7.43 -7.22 4.16
N HIS A 54 7.14 -5.96 3.88
CA HIS A 54 5.94 -5.25 4.30
C HIS A 54 5.30 -4.51 3.15
N ILE A 55 3.97 -4.48 3.14
CA ILE A 55 3.17 -3.81 2.11
C ILE A 55 2.33 -2.70 2.74
N GLY A 56 2.33 -1.54 2.10
CA GLY A 56 1.59 -0.38 2.57
C GLY A 56 0.90 0.38 1.46
N ILE A 57 0.22 1.44 1.85
CA ILE A 57 -0.55 2.30 0.96
C ILE A 57 -0.30 3.77 1.30
N SER A 58 -0.53 4.65 0.35
CA SER A 58 -0.45 6.10 0.56
C SER A 58 -1.65 6.78 -0.10
N ASN A 59 -2.18 7.80 0.59
CA ASN A 59 -3.31 8.60 0.12
C ASN A 59 -4.63 7.84 -0.09
N PHE A 60 -4.89 6.83 0.73
CA PHE A 60 -6.15 6.08 0.73
C PHE A 60 -7.10 6.62 1.79
N ASP A 61 -8.40 6.59 1.49
CA ASP A 61 -9.45 6.80 2.49
C ASP A 61 -9.84 5.48 3.20
N VAL A 62 -10.66 5.57 4.26
CA VAL A 62 -11.06 4.41 5.07
C VAL A 62 -11.88 3.39 4.27
N SER A 63 -12.69 3.82 3.30
CA SER A 63 -13.46 2.91 2.44
C SER A 63 -12.52 2.06 1.57
N GLN A 64 -11.50 2.68 1.00
CA GLN A 64 -10.47 2.01 0.21
C GLN A 64 -9.60 1.10 1.07
N MET A 65 -9.23 1.54 2.28
CA MET A 65 -8.51 0.70 3.25
C MET A 65 -9.30 -0.56 3.60
N LYS A 66 -10.62 -0.46 3.83
CA LYS A 66 -11.49 -1.63 4.10
C LYS A 66 -11.49 -2.62 2.93
N ARG A 67 -11.58 -2.13 1.70
CA ARG A 67 -11.50 -2.96 0.48
C ARG A 67 -10.16 -3.68 0.36
N ALA A 68 -9.05 -2.99 0.61
CA ALA A 68 -7.72 -3.59 0.59
C ALA A 68 -7.52 -4.62 1.73
N GLN A 69 -7.94 -4.30 2.96
CA GLN A 69 -7.86 -5.20 4.12
C GLN A 69 -8.70 -6.47 3.97
N ALA A 70 -9.72 -6.48 3.11
CA ALA A 70 -10.49 -7.68 2.78
C ALA A 70 -9.67 -8.73 1.99
N ILE A 71 -8.54 -8.33 1.41
CA ILE A 71 -7.63 -9.21 0.65
C ILE A 71 -6.46 -9.64 1.55
N VAL A 72 -5.68 -8.67 2.04
CA VAL A 72 -4.52 -8.89 2.91
C VAL A 72 -4.35 -7.68 3.86
N PRO A 73 -3.88 -7.87 5.11
CA PRO A 73 -3.64 -6.77 6.03
C PRO A 73 -2.67 -5.72 5.47
N ILE A 74 -2.86 -4.47 5.91
CA ILE A 74 -2.04 -3.33 5.53
C ILE A 74 -1.03 -3.08 6.65
N ASP A 75 0.26 -3.08 6.33
CA ASP A 75 1.31 -2.89 7.33
C ASP A 75 1.61 -1.41 7.62
N SER A 76 1.28 -0.50 6.70
CA SER A 76 1.45 0.95 6.89
C SER A 76 0.55 1.80 5.99
N LEU A 77 0.11 2.96 6.50
CA LEU A 77 -0.45 4.05 5.70
C LEU A 77 0.46 5.29 5.75
N GLN A 78 0.70 5.93 4.60
CA GLN A 78 1.38 7.23 4.50
C GLN A 78 0.40 8.32 4.03
N PRO A 79 -0.28 9.03 4.96
CA PRO A 79 -1.15 10.14 4.63
C PRO A 79 -0.44 11.51 4.76
N PRO A 80 -0.98 12.59 4.17
CA PRO A 80 -0.57 13.95 4.52
C PRO A 80 -0.99 14.27 5.96
N TYR A 81 -0.06 14.79 6.76
CA TYR A 81 -0.35 15.25 8.12
C TYR A 81 0.68 16.26 8.60
N ASN A 82 0.23 17.42 9.06
CA ASN A 82 1.07 18.45 9.67
C ASN A 82 0.24 19.38 10.57
N MET A 83 0.87 20.37 11.21
CA MET A 83 0.16 21.29 12.12
C MET A 83 -0.96 22.11 11.45
N LEU A 84 -0.85 22.34 10.14
CA LEU A 84 -1.83 23.10 9.34
C LEU A 84 -2.86 22.20 8.65
N ASP A 85 -2.54 20.92 8.49
CA ASP A 85 -3.40 19.91 7.83
C ASP A 85 -3.53 18.68 8.73
N ARG A 86 -4.63 18.65 9.48
CA ARG A 86 -4.94 17.64 10.50
C ARG A 86 -6.16 16.80 10.15
N GLY A 87 -6.62 16.84 8.89
CA GLY A 87 -7.89 16.23 8.47
C GLY A 87 -7.98 14.71 8.73
N ILE A 88 -6.83 14.02 8.79
CA ILE A 88 -6.81 12.59 9.08
C ILE A 88 -7.27 12.23 10.50
N GLU A 89 -7.30 13.18 11.44
CA GLU A 89 -7.67 12.92 12.83
C GLU A 89 -9.13 12.51 13.00
N ASP A 90 -10.00 12.90 12.08
CA ASP A 90 -11.44 12.66 12.17
C ASP A 90 -11.80 11.19 11.88
N GLU A 91 -11.09 10.54 10.94
CA GLU A 91 -11.48 9.21 10.46
C GLU A 91 -10.28 8.26 10.26
N ILE A 92 -9.26 8.69 9.51
CA ILE A 92 -8.14 7.84 9.11
C ILE A 92 -7.27 7.42 10.31
N LEU A 93 -6.87 8.37 11.15
CA LEU A 93 -5.99 8.09 12.30
C LEU A 93 -6.67 7.18 13.34
N PRO A 94 -7.94 7.40 13.74
CA PRO A 94 -8.69 6.43 14.54
C PRO A 94 -8.76 5.04 13.90
N TYR A 95 -9.02 4.98 12.58
CA TYR A 95 -9.14 3.72 11.87
C TYR A 95 -7.82 2.93 11.82
N CYS A 96 -6.68 3.58 11.57
CA CYS A 96 -5.36 2.94 11.63
C CYS A 96 -5.08 2.35 13.01
N ARG A 97 -5.42 3.08 14.09
CA ARG A 97 -5.25 2.59 15.48
C ARG A 97 -6.07 1.34 15.76
N GLU A 98 -7.31 1.29 15.30
CA GLU A 98 -8.19 0.14 15.50
C GLU A 98 -7.75 -1.07 14.67
N SER A 99 -7.44 -0.84 13.39
CA SER A 99 -7.09 -1.90 12.42
C SER A 99 -5.62 -2.34 12.47
N ARG A 100 -4.80 -1.72 13.34
CA ARG A 100 -3.35 -1.98 13.48
C ARG A 100 -2.58 -1.81 12.17
N THR A 101 -2.94 -0.75 11.43
CA THR A 101 -2.23 -0.27 10.22
C THR A 101 -1.27 0.86 10.57
#